data_AF-A0A1I0Q3L0-F1
#
_entry.id   AF-A0A1I0Q3L0-F1
#
_cell.length_a   1.000
_cell.length_b   1.000
_cell.length_c   1.000
_cell.angle_alpha   90.00
_cell.angle_beta   90.00
_cell.angle_gamma   90.00
#
_symmetry.space_group_name_H-M   'P 1'
#
loop_
_entity.id
_entity.type
_entity.pdbx_description
1 polymer ?
#
loop_
_entity_poly.entity_id
_entity_poly.type
_entity_poly.pdbx_seq_one_letter_code
_entity_poly.pdbx_strand_id
1 'polypeptide(L)' 'MLRAPQYAARRCPRCDVTLSNVQGVAACPECDWVDEDAER' A
#
# COMPACT_ATOMS: atom_id res chain seq x y z
N MET A 1 1.71 4.59 25.69
CA MET A 1 1.74 3.36 24.89
C MET A 1 1.61 3.77 23.43
N LEU A 2 2.70 3.74 22.67
CA LEU A 2 2.70 4.09 21.25
C LEU A 2 2.00 2.96 20.50
N ARG A 3 0.75 3.19 20.11
CA ARG A 3 -0.01 2.26 19.27
C ARG A 3 0.67 2.28 17.91
N ALA A 4 1.43 1.23 17.59
CA ALA A 4 2.04 1.09 16.28
C ALA A 4 0.93 1.34 15.25
N PRO A 5 1.14 2.21 14.25
CA PRO A 5 0.18 2.34 13.17
C PRO A 5 0.13 0.97 12.53
N GLN A 6 -0.96 0.27 12.82
CA GLN A 6 -1.37 -0.95 12.13
C GLN A 6 -1.74 -0.53 10.71
N TYR A 7 -0.71 -0.19 9.94
CA TYR A 7 -0.75 -0.14 8.50
C TYR A 7 -1.08 -1.57 8.09
N ALA A 8 -2.38 -1.85 7.99
CA ALA A 8 -2.84 -3.10 7.39
C ALA A 8 -2.15 -3.16 6.03
N ALA A 9 -1.30 -4.16 5.84
CA ALA A 9 -0.56 -4.35 4.61
C ALA A 9 -1.61 -4.51 3.49
N ARG A 10 -1.85 -3.42 2.73
CA ARG A 10 -2.79 -3.43 1.62
C ARG A 10 -2.24 -4.38 0.56
N ARG A 11 -3.10 -5.17 -0.04
CA ARG A 11 -2.75 -6.08 -1.14
C ARG A 11 -3.19 -5.49 -2.47
N CYS A 12 -2.43 -5.77 -3.51
CA CYS A 12 -2.77 -5.38 -4.86
C CYS A 12 -4.04 -6.11 -5.31
N PRO A 13 -5.08 -5.42 -5.78
CA PRO A 13 -6.32 -6.07 -6.25
C PRO A 13 -6.14 -6.88 -7.54
N ARG A 14 -5.00 -6.72 -8.23
CA ARG A 14 -4.70 -7.42 -9.50
C ARG A 14 -3.88 -8.69 -9.30
N CYS A 15 -2.93 -8.65 -8.37
CA CYS A 15 -1.89 -9.67 -8.22
C CYS A 15 -1.88 -10.31 -6.83
N ASP A 16 -2.70 -9.84 -5.89
CA ASP A 16 -2.76 -10.26 -4.48
C ASP A 16 -1.43 -10.13 -3.69
N VAL A 17 -0.45 -9.42 -4.25
CA VAL A 17 0.84 -9.16 -3.59
C VAL A 17 0.74 -7.98 -2.63
N THR A 18 1.57 -8.00 -1.59
CA THR A 18 1.67 -6.88 -0.63
C THR A 18 2.15 -5.62 -1.34
N LEU A 19 1.39 -4.54 -1.22
CA LEU A 19 1.78 -3.24 -1.73
C LEU A 19 2.95 -2.69 -0.92
N SER A 20 3.88 -2.05 -1.61
CA SER A 20 4.93 -1.25 -1.00
C SER A 20 4.41 0.16 -0.79
N ASN A 21 4.60 0.72 0.41
CA ASN A 21 4.28 2.12 0.66
C ASN A 21 5.55 2.96 0.48
N VAL A 22 5.55 3.83 -0.52
CA VAL A 22 6.63 4.78 -0.79
C VAL A 22 6.05 6.19 -0.58
N GLN A 23 6.53 6.87 0.45
CA GLN A 23 6.15 8.27 0.76
C GLN A 23 4.64 8.49 0.97
N GLY A 24 3.90 7.49 1.43
CA GLY A 24 2.44 7.54 1.60
C GLY A 24 1.68 6.89 0.45
N VAL A 25 2.30 6.74 -0.73
CA VAL A 25 1.69 6.13 -1.91
C VAL A 25 1.87 4.61 -1.86
N ALA A 26 0.79 3.85 -1.97
CA ALA A 26 0.87 2.40 -2.06
C ALA A 26 1.02 1.96 -3.52
N ALA A 27 2.11 1.28 -3.85
CA ALA A 27 2.41 0.80 -5.19
C ALA A 27 2.68 -0.71 -5.20
N CYS A 28 2.26 -1.38 -6.27
CA CYS A 28 2.48 -2.80 -6.48
C CYS A 28 3.81 -3.02 -7.23
N PRO A 29 4.79 -3.74 -6.65
CA PRO A 29 6.08 -3.97 -7.31
C PRO A 29 6.02 -4.93 -8.51
N GLU A 30 4.96 -5.73 -8.64
CA GLU A 30 4.86 -6.75 -9.69
C GLU A 30 4.19 -6.24 -10.97
N CYS A 31 3.27 -5.27 -10.86
CA CYS A 31 2.44 -4.85 -11.99
C CYS A 31 2.30 -3.33 -12.12
N ASP A 32 3.13 -2.57 -11.39
CA ASP A 32 3.18 -1.10 -11.39
C ASP A 32 1.82 -0.43 -11.09
N TRP A 33 0.91 -1.14 -10.42
CA TRP A 33 -0.37 -0.57 -9.99
C TRP A 33 -0.16 0.38 -8.80
N VAL A 34 -0.77 1.55 -8.85
CA VAL A 34 -0.64 2.59 -7.81
C VAL A 34 -2.02 2.90 -7.21
N ASP A 35 -2.07 3.00 -5.89
CA ASP A 35 -3.24 3.43 -5.12
C ASP A 35 -3.26 4.96 -5.07
N GLU A 36 -4.01 5.56 -6.00
CA GLU A 36 -4.16 7.02 -6.12
C GLU A 36 -5.04 7.64 -5.00
N ASP A 37 -5.65 6.82 -4.14
CA ASP A 37 -6.55 7.28 -3.08
C ASP A 37 -5.80 7.62 -1.76
N ALA A 38 -4.47 7.49 -1.75
CA ALA A 38 -3.62 7.80 -0.60
C ALA A 38 -3.49 9.32 -0.28
N GLU A 39 -3.94 10.20 -1.19
CA GLU A 39 -3.81 11.66 -1.09
C GLU A 39 -5.11 12.42 -0.78
N ARG A 40 -6.22 11.74 -0.45
CA ARG A 40 -7.50 12.41 -0.10
C ARG A 40 -7.80 12.43 1.39
#